data_AF-A0A523E0U4-F1
#
_entry.id   AF-A0A523E0U4-F1
#
_cell.length_a   1.000
_cell.length_b   1.000
_cell.length_c   1.000
_cell.angle_alpha   90.00
_cell.angle_beta   90.00
_cell.angle_gamma   90.00
#
_symmetry.space_group_name_H-M   'P 1'
#
loop_
_entity.id
_entity.type
_entity.pdbx_description
1 polymer ?
#
loop_
_entity_poly.entity_id
_entity_poly.type
_entity_poly.pdbx_seq_one_letter_code
_entity_poly.pdbx_strand_id
1 'polypeptide(L)' 'MIGTLGLPEMLIILAIVFLIFGANKLPQLGSGLGEGIKNFKKSIKGSSDDAPEDKSNEESQA' A
#
# COMPACT_ATOMS: atom_id res chain seq x y z
N MET A 1 0.46 9.50 -33.23
CA MET A 1 1.28 8.60 -32.39
C MET A 1 1.29 9.17 -30.98
N ILE A 2 0.15 9.10 -30.28
CA ILE A 2 0.10 9.41 -28.85
C ILE A 2 0.44 8.09 -28.16
N GLY A 3 1.68 8.02 -27.67
CA GLY A 3 2.14 6.88 -26.88
C GLY A 3 1.20 6.71 -25.71
N THR A 4 0.70 5.50 -25.54
CA THR A 4 0.03 5.08 -24.31
C THR A 4 0.89 5.55 -23.15
N LEU A 5 0.36 6.42 -22.28
CA LEU A 5 1.04 6.87 -21.06
C LEU A 5 1.60 5.63 -20.38
N GLY A 6 2.91 5.44 -20.53
CA GLY A 6 3.57 4.24 -20.10
C GLY A 6 3.88 4.34 -18.62
N LEU A 7 4.32 3.22 -18.07
CA LEU A 7 4.99 3.20 -16.77
C LEU A 7 6.05 4.31 -16.62
N PRO A 8 6.92 4.61 -17.61
CA PRO A 8 7.93 5.66 -17.44
C PRO A 8 7.36 7.07 -17.24
N GLU A 9 6.32 7.48 -17.98
CA GLU A 9 5.69 8.79 -17.79
C GLU A 9 5.00 8.90 -16.43
N MET A 10 4.32 7.84 -15.98
CA MET A 10 3.71 7.77 -14.64
C MET A 10 4.77 7.92 -13.54
N LEU A 11 5.96 7.33 -13.71
CA LEU A 11 7.06 7.40 -12.75
C LEU A 11 7.66 8.82 -12.68
N ILE A 12 7.78 9.50 -13.81
CA ILE A 12 8.21 10.91 -13.88
C ILE A 12 7.22 11.82 -13.15
N ILE A 13 5.92 11.65 -13.40
CA ILE A 13 4.87 12.42 -12.70
C ILE A 13 4.93 12.15 -11.20
N LEU A 14 5.06 10.88 -10.80
CA LEU A 14 5.21 10.49 -9.40
C LEU A 14 6.43 11.16 -8.76
N ALA A 15 7.57 11.20 -9.43
CA ALA A 15 8.79 11.84 -8.93
C ALA A 15 8.60 13.36 -8.69
N ILE A 16 7.90 14.06 -9.60
CA ILE A 16 7.58 15.49 -9.43
C ILE A 16 6.66 15.70 -8.22
N VAL A 17 5.61 14.90 -8.10
CA VAL A 17 4.71 14.92 -6.93
C VAL A 17 5.51 14.66 -5.65
N PHE A 18 6.41 13.67 -5.66
CA PHE A 18 7.27 13.34 -4.54
C PHE A 18 8.22 14.48 -4.15
N LEU A 19 8.69 15.28 -5.11
CA LEU A 19 9.52 16.45 -4.85
C LEU A 19 8.74 17.57 -4.14
N ILE A 20 7.48 17.79 -4.55
CA ILE A 20 6.60 18.83 -3.96
C ILE A 20 6.12 18.43 -2.57
N PHE A 21 5.62 17.20 -2.42
CA PHE A 21 5.09 16.71 -1.14
C PHE A 21 6.19 16.23 -0.19
N GLY A 22 7.36 15.88 -0.72
CA GLY A 22 8.48 15.31 0.01
C GLY A 22 8.31 13.81 0.28
N ALA A 23 9.45 13.12 0.42
CA ALA A 23 9.49 11.68 0.62
C ALA A 23 8.79 11.18 1.89
N ASN A 24 8.67 12.04 2.89
CA ASN A 24 8.06 11.70 4.18
C ASN A 24 6.53 11.75 4.17
N LYS A 25 5.90 12.44 3.20
CA LYS A 25 4.45 12.59 3.20
C LYS A 25 3.72 11.42 2.55
N LEU A 26 4.26 10.82 1.50
CA LEU A 26 3.63 9.62 0.90
C LEU A 26 3.45 8.47 1.92
N PRO A 27 4.46 8.10 2.73
CA PRO A 27 4.30 7.07 3.76
C PRO A 27 3.30 7.46 4.85
N GLN A 28 3.30 8.72 5.32
CA GLN A 28 2.34 9.20 6.32
C GLN A 28 0.89 9.11 5.83
N LEU A 29 0.62 9.54 4.60
CA LEU A 29 -0.71 9.40 3.99
C LEU A 29 -1.05 7.92 3.73
N GLY A 30 -0.07 7.14 3.28
CA GLY A 30 -0.23 5.71 3.00
C GLY A 30 -0.55 4.88 4.24
N SER A 31 0.08 5.14 5.39
CA SER A 31 -0.21 4.47 6.65
C SER A 31 -1.65 4.71 7.11
N GLY A 32 -2.12 5.97 7.08
CA GLY A 32 -3.50 6.29 7.46
C GLY A 32 -4.55 5.70 6.52
N LEU A 33 -4.30 5.79 5.20
CA LEU A 33 -5.17 5.15 4.20
C LEU A 33 -5.14 3.62 4.31
N GLY A 34 -3.97 3.03 4.56
CA GLY A 34 -3.78 1.60 4.68
C GLY A 34 -4.48 1.02 5.89
N GLU A 35 -4.39 1.67 7.05
CA GLU A 35 -5.17 1.29 8.24
C GLU A 35 -6.68 1.42 8.01
N GLY A 36 -7.11 2.50 7.34
CA GLY A 36 -8.51 2.70 6.96
C GLY A 36 -9.03 1.58 6.05
N ILE A 37 -8.27 1.23 5.01
CA ILE A 37 -8.62 0.14 4.09
C ILE A 37 -8.57 -1.22 4.80
N LYS A 38 -7.59 -1.45 5.69
CA LYS A 38 -7.48 -2.69 6.48
C LYS A 38 -8.69 -2.88 7.39
N ASN A 39 -9.08 -1.82 8.11
CA ASN A 39 -10.25 -1.85 8.99
C ASN A 39 -11.55 -1.96 8.18
N PHE A 40 -11.67 -1.24 7.07
CA PHE A 40 -12.81 -1.34 6.15
C PHE A 40 -12.97 -2.75 5.58
N LYS A 41 -11.88 -3.38 5.14
CA LYS A 41 -11.84 -4.78 4.69
C LYS A 41 -12.21 -5.74 5.81
N LYS A 42 -11.74 -5.51 7.05
CA LYS A 42 -12.07 -6.33 8.22
C LYS A 42 -13.55 -6.24 8.57
N SER A 43 -14.15 -5.06 8.50
CA SER A 43 -15.58 -4.84 8.75
C SER A 43 -16.46 -5.42 7.65
N ILE A 44 -16.08 -5.29 6.38
CA ILE A 44 -16.80 -5.89 5.25
C ILE A 44 -16.69 -7.43 5.26
N LYS A 45 -15.54 -7.99 5.67
CA LYS A 45 -15.35 -9.45 5.75
C LYS A 45 -16.10 -10.08 6.94
N GLY A 46 -16.64 -9.28 7.87
CA GLY A 46 -17.67 -9.68 8.85
C GLY A 46 -17.39 -10.95 9.66
N SER A 47 -16.86 -10.81 10.88
CA SER A 47 -16.97 -11.73 12.03
C SER A 47 -16.73 -13.24 11.83
N SER A 48 -16.19 -13.70 10.70
CA SER A 48 -15.89 -15.12 10.44
C SER A 48 -14.43 -15.31 10.08
N ASP A 49 -13.53 -14.85 10.94
CA ASP A 49 -12.12 -15.30 10.99
C ASP A 49 -11.42 -14.59 12.15
N ASP A 50 -11.54 -15.15 13.35
CA ASP A 50 -10.45 -15.05 14.33
C ASP A 50 -9.28 -15.92 13.84
N ALA A 51 -8.73 -15.57 12.68
CA ALA A 51 -7.49 -16.15 12.19
C ALA A 51 -6.40 -15.09 12.35
N PRO A 52 -5.36 -15.35 13.18
CA PRO A 52 -4.16 -14.56 13.13
C PRO A 52 -3.50 -14.87 11.79
N GLU A 53 -3.72 -14.02 10.78
CA GLU A 53 -2.87 -13.99 9.60
C GLU A 53 -1.55 -13.30 9.98
N ASP A 54 -0.80 -13.95 10.87
CA ASP A 54 0.64 -13.83 10.99
C ASP A 54 1.23 -15.06 10.31
N LYS A 55 1.35 -14.98 8.98
CA LYS A 55 2.10 -15.94 8.18
C LYS A 55 3.32 -15.25 7.59
N SER A 56 4.25 -14.86 8.45
CA SER A 56 5.66 -14.81 8.06
C SER A 56 6.53 -14.77 9.30
N ASN A 57 6.95 -15.96 9.76
CA ASN A 57 8.36 -16.29 10.03
C ASN A 57 8.49 -17.46 11.03
N GLU A 58 8.34 -18.70 10.54
CA GLU A 58 9.00 -19.86 11.15
C GLU A 58 9.50 -20.76 10.01
N GLU A 59 10.61 -20.35 9.40
CA GLU A 59 11.53 -21.30 8.79
C GLU A 59 12.22 -22.09 9.92
N SER A 60 11.78 -23.35 10.04
CA SER A 60 12.55 -24.53 10.44
C SER A 60 13.87 -24.30 11.19
N GLN A 61 13.81 -24.34 12.52
CA GLN A 61 14.81 -25.05 13.32
C GLN A 61 14.22 -26.41 13.72
N ALA A 62 14.71 -27.50 13.11
CA ALA A 62 14.89 -28.85 13.68
C ALA A 62 15.19 -29.85 12.56
#